data_AF-A0A6A6N6P7-F1
#
_entry.id   AF-A0A6A6N6P7-F1
#
_cell.length_a   1.000
_cell.length_b   1.000
_cell.length_c   1.000
_cell.angle_alpha   90.00
_cell.angle_beta   90.00
_cell.angle_gamma   90.00
#
_symmetry.space_group_name_H-M   'P 1'
#
loop_
_entity.id
_entity.type
_entity.pdbx_description
1 polymer ?
#
loop_
_entity_poly.entity_id
_entity_poly.type
_entity_poly.pdbx_seq_one_letter_code
_entity_poly.pdbx_strand_id
1 'polypeptide(L)'
;MKQTPLLPEDPYQKAMARFWIRFGENKAIVLQSIRFGVLLTEGKEQQEATLIALQNLKYLEEELRGKKFFGGEKIGLVDLALGWLAYYLEIYEEVSGAKLLNPVH
;
A
#
# COMPACT_ATOMS: atom_id res chain seq x y z
N MET A 1 -22.68 -12.12 19.64
CA MET A 1 -21.79 -11.05 19.16
C MET A 1 -22.29 -10.56 17.81
N LYS A 2 -22.55 -9.27 17.62
CA LYS A 2 -22.78 -8.74 16.26
C LYS A 2 -21.46 -8.89 15.50
N GLN A 3 -21.44 -9.71 14.46
CA GLN A 3 -20.28 -9.78 13.56
C GLN A 3 -20.11 -8.40 12.92
N THR A 4 -18.91 -7.84 13.00
CA THR A 4 -18.58 -6.63 12.25
C THR A 4 -18.16 -7.09 10.85
N PRO A 5 -18.93 -6.80 9.80
CA PRO A 5 -18.59 -7.28 8.47
C PRO A 5 -17.29 -6.60 7.99
N LEU A 6 -16.33 -7.40 7.52
CA LEU A 6 -15.04 -6.92 7.01
C LEU A 6 -15.17 -6.12 5.70
N LEU A 7 -16.25 -6.38 4.97
CA LEU A 7 -16.63 -5.62 3.78
C LEU A 7 -17.85 -4.75 4.10
N PRO A 8 -17.91 -3.52 3.55
CA PRO A 8 -19.10 -2.69 3.62
C PRO A 8 -20.34 -3.41 3.04
N GLU A 9 -21.51 -3.14 3.60
CA GLU A 9 -22.78 -3.66 3.05
C GLU A 9 -23.13 -2.97 1.73
N ASP A 10 -22.93 -1.65 1.68
CA ASP A 10 -23.13 -0.83 0.49
C ASP A 10 -22.32 -1.37 -0.71
N PRO A 11 -22.98 -1.62 -1.86
CA PRO A 11 -22.33 -2.19 -3.04
C PRO A 11 -21.15 -1.35 -3.57
N TYR A 12 -21.26 -0.03 -3.53
CA TYR A 12 -20.21 0.86 -4.03
C TYR A 12 -18.98 0.82 -3.13
N GLN A 13 -19.16 0.95 -1.82
CA GLN A 13 -18.07 0.86 -0.84
C GLN A 13 -17.39 -0.52 -0.88
N LYS A 14 -18.17 -1.59 -1.09
CA LYS A 14 -17.65 -2.94 -1.29
C LYS A 14 -16.81 -3.07 -2.56
N ALA A 15 -17.22 -2.43 -3.66
CA ALA A 15 -16.44 -2.38 -4.89
C ALA A 15 -15.13 -1.60 -4.70
N MET A 16 -15.18 -0.47 -3.98
CA MET A 16 -13.99 0.32 -3.65
C MET A 16 -12.98 -0.47 -2.80
N ALA A 17 -13.45 -1.21 -1.78
CA ALA A 17 -12.58 -2.08 -1.01
C ALA A 17 -11.86 -3.12 -1.88
N ARG A 18 -12.58 -3.75 -2.82
CA ARG A 18 -12.00 -4.70 -3.77
C ARG A 18 -11.00 -4.05 -4.73
N PHE A 19 -11.30 -2.84 -5.19
CA PHE A 19 -10.40 -2.06 -6.03
C PHE A 19 -9.07 -1.81 -5.32
N TRP A 20 -9.09 -1.32 -4.08
CA TRP A 20 -7.86 -1.02 -3.34
C TRP A 20 -7.04 -2.25 -2.99
N ILE A 21 -7.70 -3.35 -2.59
CA ILE A 21 -7.03 -4.65 -2.42
C ILE A 21 -6.34 -5.02 -3.72
N ARG A 22 -7.06 -4.98 -4.85
CA ARG A 22 -6.47 -5.32 -6.15
C ARG A 22 -5.37 -4.35 -6.54
N PHE A 23 -5.48 -3.05 -6.25
CA PHE A 23 -4.45 -2.06 -6.57
C PHE A 23 -3.15 -2.34 -5.81
N GLY A 24 -3.23 -2.56 -4.50
CA GLY A 24 -2.06 -2.83 -3.66
C GLY A 24 -1.48 -4.23 -3.86
N GLU A 25 -2.32 -5.25 -4.08
CA GLU A 25 -1.90 -6.62 -4.36
C GLU A 25 -1.46 -6.86 -5.81
N ASN A 26 -1.90 -6.01 -6.75
CA ASN A 26 -1.51 -6.16 -8.15
C ASN A 26 -0.01 -6.04 -8.18
N LYS A 27 0.62 -7.22 -8.35
CA LYS A 27 2.05 -7.39 -8.30
C LYS A 27 2.68 -6.31 -9.16
N ALA A 28 2.18 -6.03 -10.36
CA ALA A 28 2.73 -5.03 -11.28
C ALA A 28 2.81 -3.57 -10.78
N ILE A 29 2.08 -3.18 -9.72
CA ILE A 29 1.96 -1.77 -9.32
C ILE A 29 2.81 -1.46 -8.08
N VAL A 30 2.39 -1.86 -6.88
CA VAL A 30 3.13 -1.53 -5.64
C VAL A 30 4.21 -2.59 -5.36
N LEU A 31 3.86 -3.88 -5.48
CA LEU A 31 4.75 -4.97 -5.09
C LEU A 31 5.96 -5.12 -6.02
N GLN A 32 5.77 -4.99 -7.34
CA GLN A 32 6.82 -5.20 -8.34
C GLN A 32 7.74 -4.00 -8.44
N SER A 33 7.19 -2.77 -8.36
CA SER A 33 8.03 -1.57 -8.35
C SER A 33 9.00 -1.61 -7.17
N ILE A 34 8.55 -2.03 -5.99
CA ILE A 34 9.41 -2.13 -4.80
C ILE A 34 10.29 -3.40 -4.84
N ARG A 35 9.69 -4.59 -5.01
CA ARG A 35 10.42 -5.85 -4.87
C ARG A 35 11.35 -6.17 -6.04
N PHE A 36 10.98 -5.86 -7.26
CA PHE A 36 11.79 -6.18 -8.44
C PHE A 36 12.51 -4.95 -8.98
N GLY A 37 11.90 -3.77 -8.89
CA GLY A 37 12.57 -2.52 -9.21
C GLY A 37 13.54 -2.11 -8.11
N VAL A 38 13.04 -1.66 -6.96
CA VAL A 38 13.89 -1.05 -5.92
C VAL A 38 14.88 -2.02 -5.29
N LEU A 39 14.47 -3.25 -4.98
CA LEU A 39 15.31 -4.20 -4.25
C LEU A 39 16.36 -4.92 -5.12
N LEU A 40 16.06 -5.16 -6.40
CA LEU A 40 16.90 -6.00 -7.28
C LEU A 40 17.66 -5.22 -8.35
N THR A 41 17.52 -3.90 -8.40
CA THR A 41 18.22 -3.04 -9.35
C THR A 41 19.07 -2.00 -8.62
N GLU A 42 20.01 -1.40 -9.33
CA GLU A 42 20.93 -0.38 -8.80
C GLU A 42 21.02 0.81 -9.75
N GLY A 43 21.56 1.94 -9.26
CA GLY A 43 21.82 3.12 -10.07
C GLY A 43 20.53 3.75 -10.62
N LYS A 44 20.50 4.06 -11.92
CA LYS A 44 19.38 4.78 -12.55
C LYS A 44 18.07 3.99 -12.54
N GLU A 45 18.14 2.67 -12.76
CA GLU A 45 16.96 1.82 -12.80
C GLU A 45 16.28 1.76 -11.43
N GLN A 46 17.08 1.68 -10.35
CA GLN A 46 16.57 1.73 -8.99
C GLN A 46 15.91 3.08 -8.67
N GLN A 47 16.50 4.18 -9.14
CA GLN A 47 15.95 5.52 -8.94
C GLN A 47 14.59 5.67 -9.63
N GLU A 48 14.47 5.22 -10.88
CA GLU A 48 13.19 5.23 -11.63
C GLU A 48 12.14 4.36 -10.96
N ALA A 49 12.51 3.14 -10.53
CA ALA A 49 11.63 2.25 -9.80
C ALA A 49 11.16 2.85 -8.46
N THR A 50 12.05 3.55 -7.75
CA THR A 50 11.74 4.24 -6.49
C THR A 50 10.71 5.33 -6.72
N LEU A 51 10.85 6.14 -7.78
CA LEU A 51 9.87 7.18 -8.11
C LEU A 51 8.49 6.59 -8.43
N ILE A 52 8.43 5.48 -9.17
CA ILE A 52 7.17 4.78 -9.47
C ILE A 52 6.54 4.22 -8.18
N ALA A 53 7.35 3.60 -7.31
CA ALA A 53 6.89 3.08 -6.03
C ALA A 53 6.29 4.19 -5.15
N LEU A 54 6.98 5.34 -5.03
CA LEU A 54 6.51 6.51 -4.30
C LEU A 54 5.19 7.05 -4.85
N GLN A 55 5.03 7.14 -6.18
CA GLN A 55 3.76 7.54 -6.79
C GLN A 55 2.62 6.58 -6.44
N ASN A 56 2.88 5.27 -6.44
CA ASN A 56 1.85 4.29 -6.10
C ASN A 56 1.49 4.30 -4.61
N LEU A 57 2.49 4.45 -3.74
CA LEU A 57 2.28 4.61 -2.29
C LEU A 57 1.47 5.87 -1.97
N LYS A 58 1.69 6.97 -2.72
CA LYS A 58 0.90 8.19 -2.58
C LYS A 58 -0.59 7.96 -2.80
N TYR A 59 -1.00 7.13 -3.76
CA TYR A 59 -2.43 6.83 -3.95
C TYR A 59 -3.05 6.11 -2.74
N LEU A 60 -2.29 5.21 -2.10
CA LEU A 60 -2.74 4.53 -0.88
C LEU A 60 -2.81 5.50 0.30
N GLU A 61 -1.85 6.41 0.43
CA GLU A 61 -1.83 7.45 1.45
C GLU A 61 -3.02 8.41 1.30
N GLU A 62 -3.32 8.84 0.07
CA GLU A 62 -4.49 9.68 -0.23
C GLU A 62 -5.81 8.97 0.11
N GLU A 63 -5.92 7.67 -0.19
CA GLU A 63 -7.10 6.88 0.20
C GLU A 63 -7.23 6.78 1.72
N LEU A 64 -6.13 6.66 2.45
CA LEU A 64 -6.12 6.58 3.91
C LEU A 64 -6.33 7.94 4.58
N ARG A 65 -6.13 9.05 3.85
CA ARG A 65 -6.18 10.41 4.42
C ARG A 65 -7.50 10.67 5.15
N GLY A 66 -7.37 11.11 6.40
CA GLY A 66 -8.51 11.42 7.27
C GLY A 66 -9.25 10.19 7.80
N LYS A 67 -8.75 8.98 7.55
CA LYS A 67 -9.28 7.72 8.09
C LYS A 67 -8.27 7.10 9.04
N LYS A 68 -8.77 6.43 10.08
CA LYS A 68 -7.91 5.65 10.99
C LYS A 68 -7.41 4.36 10.34
N PHE A 69 -8.25 3.77 9.49
CA PHE A 69 -8.03 2.54 8.73
C PHE A 69 -8.57 2.76 7.32
N PHE A 70 -8.19 1.95 6.34
CA PHE A 70 -8.84 1.94 5.04
C PHE A 70 -10.34 1.63 5.16
N GLY A 71 -10.73 0.83 6.17
CA GLY A 71 -12.12 0.62 6.58
C GLY A 71 -12.81 1.80 7.29
N GLY A 72 -12.18 2.96 7.42
CA GLY A 72 -12.68 4.12 8.15
C GLY A 72 -12.29 4.08 9.62
N GLU A 73 -13.29 3.97 10.52
CA GLU A 73 -13.08 3.93 11.98
C GLU A 73 -12.69 2.55 12.52
N LYS A 74 -12.87 1.49 11.72
CA LYS A 74 -12.61 0.11 12.09
C LYS A 74 -11.78 -0.57 11.02
N ILE A 75 -11.03 -1.61 11.43
CA ILE A 75 -10.29 -2.47 10.52
C ILE A 75 -11.28 -3.11 9.53
N GLY A 76 -11.00 -2.93 8.24
CA GLY A 76 -11.71 -3.56 7.13
C GLY A 76 -10.83 -4.53 6.35
N LEU A 77 -11.37 -5.07 5.25
CA LEU A 77 -10.65 -6.05 4.45
C LEU A 77 -9.38 -5.48 3.77
N VAL A 78 -9.39 -4.21 3.37
CA VAL A 78 -8.23 -3.54 2.76
C VAL A 78 -7.07 -3.48 3.75
N ASP A 79 -7.34 -3.17 5.02
CA ASP A 79 -6.33 -3.13 6.08
C ASP A 79 -5.65 -4.48 6.27
N LEU A 80 -6.44 -5.57 6.24
CA LEU A 80 -5.89 -6.93 6.37
C LEU A 80 -5.07 -7.34 5.15
N ALA A 81 -5.47 -6.92 3.95
CA ALA A 81 -4.77 -7.26 2.71
C ALA A 81 -3.47 -6.46 2.52
N LEU A 82 -3.43 -5.21 2.98
CA LEU A 82 -2.34 -4.28 2.72
C LEU A 82 -1.50 -3.92 3.96
N GLY A 83 -1.95 -4.27 5.16
CA GLY A 83 -1.28 -3.87 6.41
C GLY A 83 0.17 -4.37 6.54
N TRP A 84 0.52 -5.47 5.86
CA TRP A 84 1.90 -5.96 5.82
C TRP A 84 2.85 -4.98 5.11
N LEU A 85 2.35 -4.11 4.21
CA LEU A 85 3.19 -3.13 3.50
C LEU A 85 3.96 -2.23 4.47
N ALA A 86 3.30 -1.75 5.54
CA ALA A 86 3.92 -0.86 6.52
C ALA A 86 5.16 -1.48 7.16
N TYR A 87 5.12 -2.79 7.46
CA TYR A 87 6.25 -3.52 8.05
C TYR A 87 7.39 -3.73 7.04
N TYR A 88 7.09 -4.07 5.79
CA TYR A 88 8.11 -4.40 4.80
C TYR A 88 8.77 -3.18 4.15
N LEU A 89 8.09 -2.02 4.11
CA LEU A 89 8.66 -0.79 3.54
C LEU A 89 9.98 -0.40 4.22
N GLU A 90 10.04 -0.45 5.55
CA GLU A 90 11.27 -0.18 6.31
C GLU A 90 12.39 -1.15 5.95
N ILE A 91 12.08 -2.44 5.85
CA ILE A 91 13.04 -3.49 5.43
C ILE A 91 13.56 -3.21 4.02
N TYR A 92 12.68 -2.79 3.11
CA TYR A 92 13.09 -2.46 1.74
C TYR A 92 14.00 -1.24 1.69
N GLU A 93 13.76 -0.21 2.51
CA GLU A 93 14.69 0.92 2.61
C GLU A 93 16.07 0.48 3.12
N GLU A 94 16.13 -0.36 4.15
CA GLU A 94 17.38 -0.83 4.75
C GLU A 94 18.21 -1.63 3.74
N VAL A 95 17.58 -2.55 3.01
CA VAL A 95 18.30 -3.43 2.07
C VAL A 95 18.69 -2.69 0.79
N SER A 96 17.85 -1.80 0.28
CA SER A 96 18.08 -1.13 -1.01
C SER A 96 18.82 0.20 -0.89
N GLY A 97 18.81 0.83 0.28
CA GLY A 97 19.25 2.21 0.49
C GLY A 97 18.28 3.27 -0.06
N ALA A 98 17.20 2.86 -0.72
CA ALA A 98 16.18 3.77 -1.26
C ALA A 98 15.27 4.32 -0.15
N LYS A 99 14.67 5.49 -0.41
CA LYS A 99 13.67 6.09 0.48
C LYS A 99 12.28 5.95 -0.09
N LEU A 100 11.42 5.25 0.64
CA LEU A 100 10.05 4.88 0.31
C LEU A 100 9.04 5.43 1.33
N LEU A 101 9.49 5.75 2.54
CA LEU A 101 8.72 6.41 3.58
C LEU A 101 9.32 7.79 3.86
N ASN A 102 8.46 8.81 3.95
CA ASN A 102 8.86 10.09 4.50
C ASN A 102 8.64 10.06 6.01
N PRO A 103 9.66 10.37 6.83
CA PRO A 103 9.43 10.65 8.24
C PRO A 103 8.82 12.04 8.30
N VAL A 104 7.49 12.15 8.22
CA VAL A 104 6.63 13.22 8.80
C VAL A 104 5.21 12.98 8.29
N HIS A 105 4.41 12.33 9.13
CA HIS A 105 3.06 12.74 9.49
C HIS A 105 2.91 12.57 11.00
#